data_AF-A0A7V5VVF0-F1
#
_entry.id   AF-A0A7V5VVF0-F1
#
_cell.length_a   1.000
_cell.length_b   1.000
_cell.length_c   1.000
_cell.angle_alpha   90.00
_cell.angle_beta   90.00
_cell.angle_gamma   90.00
#
_symmetry.space_group_name_H-M   'P 1'
#
loop_
_entity.id
_entity.type
_entity.pdbx_description
1 polymer ?
#
loop_
_entity_poly.entity_id
_entity_poly.type
_entity_poly.pdbx_seq_one_letter_code
_entity_poly.pdbx_strand_id
1 'polypeptide(L)' 'MAVQTLFWGALAAACVSLAVGAVGRLLNTHFWLTNPTWHELAQTWLLLAIALGVYRMGMQHPRQ' A
#
# COMPACT_ATOMS: atom_id res chain seq x y z
N MET A 1 -3.00 -6.46 -18.37
CA MET A 1 -2.52 -7.37 -17.30
C MET A 1 -1.62 -6.67 -16.30
N ALA A 2 -0.62 -5.88 -16.73
CA ALA A 2 0.34 -5.18 -15.85
C ALA A 2 -0.27 -4.31 -14.71
N VAL A 3 -1.36 -3.58 -14.97
CA VAL A 3 -1.98 -2.72 -13.93
C VAL A 3 -2.61 -3.53 -12.80
N GLN A 4 -3.07 -4.76 -13.07
CA GLN A 4 -3.65 -5.62 -12.03
C GLN A 4 -2.58 -6.16 -11.09
N THR A 5 -1.46 -6.62 -11.66
CA THR A 5 -0.32 -7.08 -10.87
C THR A 5 0.31 -5.94 -10.07
N LEU A 6 0.35 -4.71 -10.61
CA LEU A 6 0.77 -3.52 -9.87
C LEU A 6 -0.18 -3.17 -8.72
N PHE A 7 -1.50 -3.26 -8.93
CA PHE A 7 -2.50 -3.04 -7.88
C PHE A 7 -2.34 -4.05 -6.72
N TRP A 8 -2.28 -5.34 -7.04
CA TRP A 8 -2.09 -6.38 -6.03
C TRP A 8 -0.73 -6.28 -5.35
N GLY A 9 0.32 -5.91 -6.09
CA GLY A 9 1.65 -5.65 -5.54
C GLY A 9 1.66 -4.49 -4.56
N ALA A 10 1.01 -3.37 -4.89
CA ALA A 10 0.88 -2.22 -4.00
C ALA A 10 0.06 -2.56 -2.75
N LEU A 11 -1.04 -3.31 -2.90
CA LEU A 11 -1.86 -3.77 -1.77
C LEU A 11 -1.05 -4.68 -0.83
N ALA A 12 -0.30 -5.63 -1.39
CA ALA A 12 0.57 -6.52 -0.61
C ALA A 12 1.66 -5.73 0.13
N ALA A 13 2.31 -4.76 -0.53
CA ALA A 13 3.32 -3.91 0.10
C ALA A 13 2.73 -3.05 1.24
N ALA A 14 1.51 -2.55 1.09
CA ALA A 14 0.81 -1.82 2.15
C ALA A 14 0.54 -2.72 3.37
N CYS A 15 0.00 -3.92 3.15
CA CYS A 15 -0.27 -4.89 4.21
C CYS A 15 1.01 -5.34 4.93
N VAL A 16 2.08 -5.62 4.19
CA VAL A 16 3.38 -6.00 4.76
C VAL A 16 3.97 -4.85 5.59
N SER A 17 3.88 -3.62 5.11
CA SER A 17 4.37 -2.44 5.85
C SER A 17 3.61 -2.23 7.16
N LEU A 18 2.29 -2.43 7.18
CA LEU A 18 1.49 -2.40 8.41
C LEU A 18 1.83 -3.55 9.35
N ALA A 19 2.01 -4.76 8.83
CA ALA A 19 2.38 -5.93 9.62
C ALA A 19 3.76 -5.74 10.28
N VAL A 20 4.76 -5.24 9.53
CA VAL A 20 6.10 -4.94 10.05
C VAL A 20 6.03 -3.85 11.12
N GLY A 21 5.30 -2.76 10.88
CA GLY A 21 5.12 -1.70 11.88
C GLY A 21 4.40 -2.17 13.16
N ALA A 22 3.39 -3.04 13.02
CA ALA A 22 2.66 -3.61 14.15
C ALA A 22 3.50 -4.61 14.96
N VAL A 23 4.23 -5.50 14.29
CA VAL A 23 5.17 -6.44 14.92
C VAL A 23 6.29 -5.68 15.62
N GLY A 24 6.80 -4.61 15.00
CA GLY A 24 7.77 -3.70 15.61
C GLY A 24 7.28 -3.10 16.93
N ARG A 25 6.02 -2.63 16.97
CA ARG A 25 5.39 -2.14 18.20
C ARG A 25 5.20 -3.23 19.26
N LEU A 26 4.83 -4.43 18.83
CA LEU A 26 4.57 -5.55 19.74
C LEU A 26 5.85 -6.08 20.40
N LEU A 27 6.94 -6.15 19.65
CA LEU A 27 8.22 -6.70 20.12
C LEU A 27 9.08 -5.68 20.87
N ASN A 28 8.66 -4.41 20.94
CA ASN A 28 9.40 -3.32 21.57
C ASN A 28 10.86 -3.20 21.04
N THR A 29 11.10 -3.75 19.85
CA THR A 29 12.41 -3.82 19.20
C THR A 29 12.65 -2.52 18.47
N HIS A 30 13.58 -1.73 19.00
CA HIS A 30 14.29 -0.59 18.41
C HIS A 30 13.52 0.29 17.40
N PHE A 31 13.41 1.58 17.76
CA PHE A 31 13.22 2.84 17.02
C PHE A 31 13.04 2.86 15.48
N TRP A 32 13.58 1.89 14.75
CA TRP A 32 13.53 1.74 13.30
C TRP A 32 12.29 0.96 12.80
N LEU A 33 11.82 -0.05 13.55
CA LEU A 33 10.63 -0.85 13.18
C LEU A 33 9.31 -0.22 13.68
N THR A 34 9.37 0.56 14.75
CA THR A 34 8.25 1.30 15.34
C THR A 34 8.08 2.71 14.77
N ASN A 35 8.98 3.13 13.88
CA ASN A 35 9.00 4.47 13.30
C ASN A 35 7.73 4.72 12.44
N PRO A 36 7.09 5.90 12.53
CA PRO A 36 5.94 6.26 11.68
C PRO A 36 6.17 6.09 10.17
N THR A 37 7.43 5.99 9.72
CA THR A 37 7.77 5.68 8.32
C THR A 37 7.08 4.44 7.76
N TRP A 38 6.89 3.36 8.54
CA TRP A 38 6.19 2.16 8.04
C TRP A 38 4.70 2.40 7.79
N HIS A 39 4.09 3.26 8.61
CA HIS A 39 2.71 3.68 8.46
C HIS A 39 2.55 4.63 7.26
N GLU A 40 3.46 5.59 7.10
CA GLU A 40 3.53 6.50 5.94
C GLU A 40 3.74 5.74 4.62
N LEU A 41 4.62 4.73 4.63
CA LEU A 41 4.83 3.81 3.50
C LEU A 41 3.55 3.05 3.18
N ALA A 42 2.90 2.44 4.18
CA ALA A 42 1.65 1.73 3.98
C ALA A 42 0.58 2.62 3.36
N GLN A 43 0.43 3.85 3.85
CA GLN A 43 -0.52 4.84 3.33
C GLN A 43 -0.19 5.21 1.88
N THR A 44 1.08 5.41 1.54
CA THR A 44 1.52 5.71 0.18
C THR A 44 1.18 4.57 -0.79
N TRP A 45 1.43 3.31 -0.39
CA TRP A 45 1.08 2.13 -1.18
C TRP A 45 -0.44 1.95 -1.33
N LEU A 46 -1.21 2.28 -0.29
CA LEU A 46 -2.68 2.29 -0.34
C LEU A 46 -3.21 3.34 -1.32
N LEU A 47 -2.68 4.56 -1.27
CA LEU A 47 -3.03 5.63 -2.21
C LEU A 47 -2.68 5.24 -3.65
N LEU A 48 -1.53 4.59 -3.87
CA LEU A 48 -1.15 4.08 -5.18
C LEU A 48 -2.13 3.00 -5.68
N ALA A 49 -2.53 2.07 -4.82
CA ALA A 49 -3.52 1.05 -5.17
C ALA A 49 -4.87 1.69 -5.54
N ILE A 50 -5.33 2.68 -4.78
CA ILE A 50 -6.56 3.42 -5.08
C ILE A 50 -6.45 4.17 -6.42
N ALA A 51 -5.34 4.87 -6.65
CA ALA A 51 -5.11 5.60 -7.90
C ALA A 51 -5.10 4.66 -9.13
N LEU A 52 -4.47 3.48 -9.02
CA LEU A 52 -4.50 2.46 -10.07
C LEU A 52 -5.91 1.89 -10.29
N GLY A 53 -6.69 1.73 -9.22
CA GLY A 53 -8.09 1.32 -9.28
C GLY A 53 -8.97 2.34 -10.02
N VAL A 54 -8.87 3.61 -9.65
CA VAL A 54 -9.61 4.72 -10.29
C VAL A 54 -9.20 4.87 -11.76
N TYR A 55 -7.91 4.81 -12.07
CA TYR A 55 -7.42 4.85 -13.45
C TYR A 55 -8.03 3.73 -14.31
N ARG A 56 -8.15 2.52 -13.76
CA ARG A 56 -8.85 1.42 -14.45
C ARG A 56 -10.32 1.72 -14.67
N MET A 57 -11.05 2.21 -13.66
CA MET A 57 -12.47 2.55 -13.80
C MET A 57 -12.68 3.62 -14.87
N GLY A 58 -11.82 4.64 -14.90
CA GLY A 58 -11.85 5.70 -15.93
C GLY A 58 -11.52 5.19 -17.32
N MET A 59 -10.60 4.24 -17.45
CA MET A 59 -10.29 3.58 -18.73
C MET A 59 -11.39 2.62 -19.21
N GLN A 60 -12.17 2.05 -18.29
CA GLN A 60 -13.30 1.17 -18.62
C GLN A 60 -14.56 1.96 -18.98
N HIS A 61 -14.65 3.22 -18.56
CA HIS A 61 -15.67 4.18 -19.00
C HIS A 61 -15.03 5.33 -19.80
N PRO A 62 -14.53 5.08 -21.03
CA PRO A 62 -14.29 6.18 -21.95
C PRO A 62 -15.66 6.84 -22.17
N ARG A 63 -15.78 8.13 -21.80
CA ARG A 63 -17.01 8.92 -21.93
C ARG A 63 -17.69 8.60 -23.27
N GLN A 64 -18.83 7.91 -23.19
CA GLN A 64 -19.79 7.88 -24.28
C GLN A 64 -20.44 9.26 -24.42
#